data_AF-A0A950RWT3-F1
#
_entry.id   AF-A0A950RWT3-F1
#
_cell.length_a   1.000
_cell.length_b   1.000
_cell.length_c   1.000
_cell.angle_alpha   90.00
_cell.angle_beta   90.00
_cell.angle_gamma   90.00
#
_symmetry.space_group_name_H-M   'P 1'
#
loop_
_entity.id
_entity.type
_entity.pdbx_description
1 polymer ?
#
loop_
_entity_poly.entity_id
_entity_poly.type
_entity_poly.pdbx_seq_one_letter_code
_entity_poly.pdbx_strand_id
1 'polypeptide(L)'
;MSFARFPGTLFGDHFRLIAGVGLGAAVLLVAVALGRAYLELQQPMNGPALGSDGSVRAIPDLASLVRQSDLVVVGRVTDDGTTHLQAQPVATPVVHPPPASPDGPSVKVVRDAPPPPPAALGQAGAARQPQMLVTNYAVVIEQVLRGASAVGQQITLVQPGGVLSAAIFPGGPALTRTVQVEADPLMRANARYVFFLRRGEAGTWYVVGGSQGRMSIDARNNVHPLNPSAPATHAYDGDSLERFVSAVARIG
;
A
#
# COMPACT_ATOMS: atom_id res chain seq x y z
N MET A 1 -39.57 -22.16 -78.30
CA MET A 1 -39.75 -22.70 -76.93
C MET A 1 -39.39 -21.60 -75.95
N SER A 2 -40.38 -21.18 -75.15
CA SER A 2 -40.33 -20.01 -74.26
C SER A 2 -39.93 -20.46 -72.86
N PHE A 3 -38.89 -19.86 -72.27
CA PHE A 3 -38.48 -20.13 -70.89
C PHE A 3 -39.11 -19.11 -69.95
N ALA A 4 -39.92 -19.60 -69.02
CA ALA A 4 -40.55 -18.84 -67.96
C ALA A 4 -39.52 -18.32 -66.95
N ARG A 5 -39.59 -17.04 -66.61
CA ARG A 5 -38.86 -16.42 -65.47
C ARG A 5 -39.60 -16.74 -64.17
N PHE A 6 -38.89 -17.30 -63.20
CA PHE A 6 -39.34 -17.42 -61.80
C PHE A 6 -38.99 -16.14 -61.03
N PRO A 7 -39.94 -15.52 -60.30
CA PRO A 7 -39.64 -14.49 -59.31
C PRO A 7 -39.36 -15.17 -57.95
N GLY A 8 -38.14 -15.07 -57.46
CA GLY A 8 -37.73 -15.62 -56.16
C GLY A 8 -37.00 -14.56 -55.33
N THR A 9 -37.75 -13.63 -54.73
CA THR A 9 -37.21 -12.65 -53.76
C THR A 9 -38.17 -12.51 -52.59
N LEU A 10 -38.13 -13.47 -51.65
CA LEU A 10 -38.88 -13.39 -50.39
C LEU A 10 -38.09 -13.95 -49.18
N PHE A 11 -36.76 -14.07 -49.29
CA PHE A 11 -35.90 -14.56 -48.19
C PHE A 11 -34.80 -13.57 -47.75
N GLY A 12 -34.73 -12.37 -48.34
CA GLY A 12 -33.61 -11.42 -48.13
C GLY A 12 -33.74 -10.48 -46.93
N ASP A 13 -34.97 -10.15 -46.50
CA ASP A 13 -35.17 -9.05 -45.54
C ASP A 13 -35.20 -9.49 -44.07
N HIS A 14 -35.52 -10.75 -43.79
CA HIS A 14 -35.48 -11.27 -42.41
C HIS A 14 -34.04 -11.51 -41.91
N PHE A 15 -33.09 -11.79 -42.81
CA PHE A 15 -31.69 -12.06 -42.43
C PHE A 15 -30.93 -10.80 -42.00
N ARG A 16 -31.27 -9.64 -42.56
CA ARG A 16 -30.67 -8.35 -42.21
C ARG A 16 -31.13 -7.84 -40.84
N LEU A 17 -32.36 -8.14 -40.45
CA LEU A 17 -32.89 -7.77 -39.13
C LEU A 17 -32.24 -8.59 -38.01
N ILE A 18 -31.99 -9.88 -38.23
CA ILE A 18 -31.36 -10.78 -37.22
C ILE A 18 -29.88 -10.44 -37.02
N ALA A 19 -29.15 -10.10 -38.10
CA ALA A 19 -27.74 -9.72 -38.02
C ALA A 19 -27.50 -8.40 -37.25
N GLY A 20 -28.42 -7.43 -37.36
CA GLY A 20 -28.33 -6.15 -36.64
C GLY A 20 -28.55 -6.29 -35.13
N VAL A 21 -29.49 -7.14 -34.71
CA VAL A 21 -29.79 -7.36 -33.28
C VAL A 21 -28.65 -8.14 -32.59
N GLY A 22 -28.04 -9.11 -33.28
CA GLY A 22 -26.92 -9.88 -32.74
C GLY A 22 -25.68 -9.03 -32.43
N LEU A 23 -25.36 -8.07 -33.31
CA LEU A 23 -24.19 -7.20 -33.12
C LEU A 23 -24.43 -6.19 -31.98
N GLY A 24 -25.64 -5.63 -31.88
CA GLY A 24 -26.01 -4.73 -30.79
C GLY A 24 -25.95 -5.40 -29.41
N ALA A 25 -26.43 -6.65 -29.32
CA ALA A 25 -26.37 -7.42 -28.08
C ALA A 25 -24.94 -7.76 -27.66
N ALA A 26 -24.05 -8.09 -28.63
CA ALA A 26 -22.65 -8.36 -28.34
C ALA A 26 -21.90 -7.12 -27.82
N VAL A 27 -22.11 -5.95 -28.43
CA VAL A 27 -21.52 -4.68 -27.98
C VAL A 27 -22.01 -4.30 -26.59
N LEU A 28 -23.31 -4.47 -26.32
CA LEU A 28 -23.90 -4.19 -25.00
C LEU A 28 -23.31 -5.11 -23.92
N LEU A 29 -23.15 -6.41 -24.20
CA LEU A 29 -22.56 -7.36 -23.26
C LEU A 29 -21.10 -7.03 -22.94
N VAL A 30 -20.32 -6.63 -23.95
CA VAL A 30 -18.93 -6.17 -23.74
C VAL A 30 -18.91 -4.90 -22.90
N ALA A 31 -19.78 -3.92 -23.18
CA ALA A 31 -19.87 -2.69 -22.41
C ALA A 31 -20.28 -2.93 -20.94
N VAL A 32 -21.23 -3.84 -20.69
CA VAL A 32 -21.66 -4.22 -19.34
C VAL A 32 -20.55 -4.98 -18.61
N ALA A 33 -19.84 -5.90 -19.27
CA ALA A 33 -18.72 -6.63 -18.67
C ALA A 33 -17.56 -5.67 -18.30
N LEU A 34 -17.22 -4.74 -19.20
CA LEU A 34 -16.21 -3.71 -18.93
C LEU A 34 -16.65 -2.75 -17.83
N GLY A 35 -17.91 -2.32 -17.83
CA GLY A 35 -18.47 -1.44 -16.79
C GLY A 35 -18.48 -2.09 -15.40
N ARG A 36 -18.79 -3.38 -15.32
CA ARG A 36 -18.80 -4.11 -14.03
C ARG A 36 -17.38 -4.34 -13.52
N ALA A 37 -16.44 -4.71 -14.39
CA ALA A 37 -15.03 -4.80 -14.03
C ALA A 37 -14.50 -3.44 -13.55
N TYR A 38 -14.87 -2.35 -14.23
CA TYR A 38 -14.49 -0.99 -13.83
C TYR A 38 -15.05 -0.59 -12.45
N LEU A 39 -16.29 -0.96 -12.13
CA LEU A 39 -16.92 -0.71 -10.83
C LEU A 39 -16.27 -1.51 -9.69
N GLU A 40 -15.92 -2.77 -9.90
CA GLU A 40 -15.20 -3.59 -8.89
C GLU A 40 -13.79 -3.05 -8.61
N LEU A 41 -13.17 -2.41 -9.60
CA LEU A 41 -11.85 -1.79 -9.46
C LEU A 41 -11.88 -0.44 -8.73
N GLN A 42 -13.03 0.26 -8.75
CA GLN A 42 -13.21 1.51 -8.03
C GLN A 42 -13.55 1.31 -6.55
N GLN A 43 -13.88 0.09 -6.11
CA GLN A 43 -14.03 -0.14 -4.68
C GLN A 43 -12.64 -0.01 -4.03
N PRO A 44 -12.42 1.01 -3.17
CA PRO A 44 -11.22 1.03 -2.37
C PRO A 44 -11.28 -0.25 -1.54
N MET A 45 -10.38 -1.21 -1.82
CA MET A 45 -10.11 -2.21 -0.82
C MET A 45 -9.47 -1.46 0.34
N ASN A 46 -10.31 -1.04 1.28
CA ASN A 46 -9.95 -0.94 2.69
C ASN A 46 -9.68 -2.37 3.17
N GLY A 47 -8.68 -3.01 2.55
CA GLY A 47 -8.14 -4.25 3.06
C GLY A 47 -7.56 -3.90 4.43
N PRO A 48 -7.82 -4.72 5.46
CA PRO A 48 -7.18 -4.51 6.74
C PRO A 48 -5.66 -4.50 6.54
N ALA A 49 -5.05 -3.32 6.58
CA ALA A 49 -3.63 -3.19 6.81
C ALA A 49 -3.42 -3.54 8.29
N LEU A 50 -3.36 -4.84 8.59
CA LEU A 50 -3.25 -5.33 9.95
C LEU A 50 -2.06 -6.29 10.06
N GLY A 51 -0.92 -5.72 10.49
CA GLY A 51 -0.24 -6.31 11.63
C GLY A 51 -1.13 -6.10 12.86
N SER A 52 -1.16 -7.06 13.78
CA SER A 52 -2.20 -7.28 14.80
C SER A 52 -2.44 -6.19 15.86
N ASP A 53 -1.99 -4.96 15.62
CA ASP A 53 -2.22 -3.75 16.43
C ASP A 53 -2.40 -2.48 15.56
N GLY A 54 -2.82 -2.61 14.28
CA GLY A 54 -2.85 -1.58 13.23
C GLY A 54 -3.65 -0.28 13.46
N SER A 55 -3.88 0.12 14.70
CA SER A 55 -3.98 1.52 15.06
C SER A 55 -2.57 2.09 15.19
N VAL A 56 -2.11 2.90 14.24
CA VAL A 56 -0.95 3.78 14.50
C VAL A 56 -1.32 4.61 15.71
N ARG A 57 -0.74 4.23 16.86
CA ARG A 57 -0.98 4.92 18.11
C ARG A 57 -0.67 6.40 17.89
N ALA A 58 -1.67 7.25 18.12
CA ALA A 58 -1.49 8.70 17.99
C ALA A 58 -0.27 9.13 18.82
N ILE A 59 0.67 9.81 18.18
CA ILE A 59 1.84 10.32 18.87
C ILE A 59 1.40 11.59 19.59
N PRO A 60 1.51 11.65 20.93
CA PRO A 60 0.78 12.64 21.71
C PRO A 60 1.32 14.07 21.53
N ASP A 61 2.61 14.20 21.26
CA ASP A 61 3.29 15.49 21.18
C ASP A 61 4.53 15.44 20.27
N LEU A 62 5.00 16.63 19.86
CA LEU A 62 6.21 16.77 19.04
C LEU A 62 7.44 16.17 19.72
N ALA A 63 7.54 16.25 21.05
CA ALA A 63 8.70 15.75 21.78
C ALA A 63 8.85 14.23 21.69
N SER A 64 7.72 13.52 21.73
CA SER A 64 7.62 12.08 21.55
C SER A 64 7.98 11.70 20.11
N LEU A 65 7.50 12.46 19.12
CA LEU A 65 7.82 12.23 17.71
C LEU A 65 9.33 12.40 17.43
N VAL A 66 9.93 13.50 17.93
CA VAL A 66 11.38 13.75 17.81
C VAL A 66 12.18 12.63 18.48
N ARG A 67 11.82 12.22 19.70
CA ARG A 67 12.54 11.17 20.45
C ARG A 67 12.45 9.79 19.80
N GLN A 68 11.33 9.47 19.15
CA GLN A 68 11.14 8.21 18.42
C GLN A 68 11.85 8.19 17.05
N SER A 69 12.31 9.36 16.58
CA SER A 69 13.07 9.48 15.33
C SER A 69 14.55 9.26 15.59
N ASP A 70 15.26 8.70 14.62
CA ASP A 70 16.73 8.68 14.60
C ASP A 70 17.27 9.89 13.82
N LEU A 71 16.49 10.40 12.86
CA LEU A 71 16.84 11.51 11.98
C LEU A 71 15.60 12.40 11.76
N VAL A 72 15.78 13.72 11.84
CA VAL A 72 14.76 14.70 11.47
C VAL A 72 15.36 15.63 10.45
N VAL A 73 14.73 15.74 9.27
CA VAL A 73 15.29 16.45 8.12
C VAL A 73 14.23 17.24 7.37
N VAL A 74 14.67 18.31 6.70
CA VAL A 74 13.97 18.87 5.55
C VAL A 74 14.53 18.20 4.32
N GLY A 75 13.67 17.56 3.53
CA GLY A 75 14.08 16.83 2.33
C GLY A 75 13.20 17.17 1.13
N ARG A 76 13.79 17.07 -0.05
CA ARG A 76 13.09 17.15 -1.34
C ARG A 76 13.02 15.78 -1.97
N VAL A 77 11.83 15.38 -2.36
CA VAL A 77 11.59 14.16 -3.12
C VAL A 77 12.02 14.40 -4.57
N THR A 78 12.86 13.52 -5.12
CA THR A 78 13.47 13.71 -6.45
C THR A 78 12.67 13.06 -7.58
N ASP A 79 11.93 12.00 -7.27
CA ASP A 79 11.11 11.22 -8.21
C ASP A 79 9.72 10.91 -7.63
N ASP A 80 8.79 10.43 -8.46
CA ASP A 80 7.45 10.00 -7.99
C ASP A 80 7.48 8.65 -7.22
N GLY A 81 8.69 8.14 -6.96
CA GLY A 81 8.94 6.86 -6.32
C GLY A 81 8.73 5.65 -7.23
N THR A 82 9.30 4.51 -6.80
CA THR A 82 9.13 3.22 -7.47
C THR A 82 8.35 2.27 -6.58
N THR A 83 7.17 1.88 -7.05
CA THR A 83 6.29 0.94 -6.35
C THR A 83 6.64 -0.51 -6.70
N HIS A 84 6.73 -1.37 -5.68
CA HIS A 84 6.95 -2.81 -5.85
C HIS A 84 6.22 -3.61 -4.75
N LEU A 85 6.07 -4.92 -4.97
CA LEU A 85 5.51 -5.85 -4.01
C LEU A 85 6.63 -6.38 -3.11
N GLN A 86 6.53 -6.15 -1.81
CA GLN A 86 7.44 -6.67 -0.80
C GLN A 86 6.80 -7.85 -0.07
N ALA A 87 7.49 -8.99 -0.02
CA ALA A 87 7.03 -10.12 0.78
C ALA A 87 7.01 -9.74 2.25
N GLN A 88 5.88 -9.93 2.93
CA GLN A 88 5.83 -9.78 4.37
C GLN A 88 6.34 -11.05 5.05
N PRO A 89 7.21 -10.93 6.05
CA PRO A 89 7.57 -12.07 6.88
C PRO A 89 6.29 -12.58 7.55
N VAL A 90 5.91 -13.83 7.26
CA VAL A 90 4.83 -14.50 7.99
C VAL A 90 5.38 -14.78 9.37
N ALA A 91 4.82 -14.15 10.40
CA ALA A 91 5.15 -14.48 11.77
C ALA A 91 4.82 -15.97 11.98
N THR A 92 5.85 -16.81 12.17
CA THR A 92 5.65 -18.21 12.53
C THR A 92 4.93 -18.22 13.87
N PRO A 93 3.73 -18.82 13.98
CA PRO A 93 3.04 -18.91 15.25
C PRO A 93 3.97 -19.52 16.30
N VAL A 94 4.16 -18.83 17.42
CA VAL A 94 4.92 -19.39 18.53
C VAL A 94 4.12 -20.58 19.06
N VAL A 95 4.64 -21.79 18.87
CA VAL A 95 4.06 -22.99 19.49
C VAL A 95 4.25 -22.83 20.99
N HIS A 96 3.18 -22.47 21.70
CA HIS A 96 3.20 -22.47 23.14
C HIS A 96 3.26 -23.94 23.61
N PRO A 97 4.33 -24.35 24.31
CA PRO A 97 4.35 -25.69 24.91
C PRO A 97 3.17 -25.79 25.89
N PRO A 98 2.51 -26.96 25.95
CA PRO A 98 1.41 -27.15 26.91
C PRO A 98 1.92 -26.85 28.33
N PRO A 99 1.07 -26.24 29.19
CA PRO A 99 1.44 -25.99 30.57
C PRO A 99 1.88 -27.29 31.22
N ALA A 100 3.03 -27.26 31.89
CA ALA A 100 3.51 -28.40 32.68
C ALA A 100 2.40 -28.80 33.65
N SER A 101 1.89 -30.03 33.50
CA SER A 101 0.89 -30.54 34.43
C SER A 101 1.49 -30.52 35.85
N PRO A 102 0.80 -29.94 36.85
CA PRO A 102 1.27 -29.98 38.22
C PRO A 102 1.38 -31.46 38.65
N ASP A 103 2.50 -31.80 39.29
CA ASP A 103 2.88 -33.14 39.73
C ASP A 103 1.73 -33.86 40.46
N GLY A 104 0.96 -34.65 39.70
CA GLY A 104 0.04 -35.65 40.20
C GLY A 104 0.70 -37.03 40.19
N PRO A 105 0.35 -37.93 41.13
CA PRO A 105 1.02 -39.22 41.27
C PRO A 105 0.95 -40.02 39.97
N SER A 106 2.13 -40.45 39.52
CA SER A 106 2.37 -41.17 38.27
C SER A 106 1.57 -42.47 38.19
N VAL A 107 0.38 -42.42 37.58
CA VAL A 107 -0.29 -43.62 37.10
C VAL A 107 0.41 -44.03 35.80
N LYS A 108 1.19 -45.11 35.85
CA LYS A 108 1.73 -45.83 34.69
C LYS A 108 0.55 -46.36 33.86
N VAL A 109 -0.03 -45.52 33.00
CA VAL A 109 -0.90 -45.99 31.93
C VAL A 109 0.00 -46.33 30.76
N VAL A 110 0.17 -47.63 30.51
CA VAL A 110 0.67 -48.16 29.24
C VAL A 110 -0.37 -47.76 28.20
N ARG A 111 -0.15 -46.66 27.49
CA ARG A 111 -0.95 -46.23 26.35
C ARG A 111 -0.16 -46.57 25.11
N ASP A 112 -0.78 -47.44 24.31
CA ASP A 112 -0.38 -47.80 22.96
C ASP A 112 0.07 -46.55 22.17
N ALA A 113 1.17 -46.73 21.44
CA ALA A 113 1.73 -45.68 20.61
C ALA A 113 0.65 -45.09 19.69
N PRO A 114 0.43 -43.77 19.69
CA PRO A 114 -0.51 -43.16 18.76
C PRO A 114 -0.04 -43.46 17.33
N PRO A 115 -0.96 -43.82 16.41
CA PRO A 115 -0.59 -44.07 15.02
C PRO A 115 0.12 -42.85 14.44
N PRO A 116 1.13 -43.05 13.57
CA PRO A 116 1.83 -41.94 12.95
C PRO A 116 0.81 -41.05 12.22
N PRO A 117 0.97 -39.72 12.27
CA PRO A 117 0.07 -38.83 11.56
C PRO A 117 0.04 -39.21 10.07
N PRO A 118 -1.14 -39.15 9.42
CA PRO A 118 -1.24 -39.43 8.00
C PRO A 118 -0.27 -38.52 7.24
N ALA A 119 0.46 -39.10 6.29
CA ALA A 119 1.36 -38.36 5.42
C ALA A 119 0.62 -37.15 4.86
N ALA A 120 1.13 -35.95 5.12
CA ALA A 120 0.52 -34.72 4.64
C ALA A 120 0.36 -34.84 3.12
N LEU A 121 -0.89 -34.93 2.67
CA LEU A 121 -1.26 -34.80 1.27
C LEU A 121 -0.54 -33.56 0.75
N GLY A 122 0.37 -33.77 -0.21
CA GLY A 122 1.26 -32.74 -0.74
C GLY A 122 0.49 -31.45 -0.97
N GLN A 123 0.82 -30.42 -0.18
CA GLN A 123 0.26 -29.09 -0.28
C GLN A 123 0.72 -28.48 -1.61
N ALA A 124 0.03 -28.84 -2.70
CA ALA A 124 0.13 -28.23 -4.03
C ALA A 124 -0.57 -26.86 -4.08
N GLY A 125 -0.56 -26.14 -2.96
CA GLY A 125 -0.95 -24.75 -2.84
C GLY A 125 0.14 -24.08 -2.02
N ALA A 126 1.25 -23.72 -2.67
CA ALA A 126 2.23 -22.84 -2.06
C ALA A 126 1.48 -21.61 -1.57
N ALA A 127 1.31 -21.49 -0.25
CA ALA A 127 0.63 -20.37 0.36
C ALA A 127 1.36 -19.12 -0.14
N ARG A 128 0.70 -18.34 -1.02
CA ARG A 128 1.26 -17.09 -1.52
C ARG A 128 1.55 -16.26 -0.29
N GLN A 129 2.83 -16.03 -0.01
CA GLN A 129 3.22 -15.17 1.11
C GLN A 129 2.50 -13.84 0.93
N PRO A 130 1.90 -13.28 1.99
CA PRO A 130 1.26 -11.97 1.90
C PRO A 130 2.28 -10.97 1.37
N GLN A 131 1.91 -10.26 0.30
CA GLN A 131 2.74 -9.23 -0.30
C GLN A 131 2.15 -7.86 0.02
N MET A 132 2.99 -6.93 0.45
CA MET A 132 2.63 -5.55 0.71
C MET A 132 3.11 -4.68 -0.43
N LEU A 133 2.25 -3.79 -0.92
CA LEU A 133 2.66 -2.78 -1.87
C LEU A 133 3.47 -1.71 -1.12
N VAL A 134 4.65 -1.39 -1.63
CA VAL A 134 5.57 -0.43 -1.01
C VAL A 134 6.14 0.47 -2.10
N THR A 135 6.26 1.76 -1.81
CA THR A 135 6.87 2.75 -2.70
C THR A 135 8.16 3.29 -2.09
N ASN A 136 9.24 3.20 -2.86
CA ASN A 136 10.55 3.74 -2.50
C ASN A 136 10.71 5.11 -3.16
N TYR A 137 11.04 6.13 -2.37
CA TYR A 137 11.28 7.48 -2.85
C TYR A 137 12.73 7.87 -2.61
N ALA A 138 13.34 8.47 -3.62
CA ALA A 138 14.65 9.09 -3.47
C ALA A 138 14.48 10.52 -2.92
N VAL A 139 15.02 10.78 -1.73
CA VAL A 139 14.94 12.08 -1.06
C VAL A 139 16.33 12.67 -0.89
N VAL A 140 16.53 13.90 -1.37
CA VAL A 140 17.75 14.68 -1.11
C VAL A 140 17.54 15.54 0.12
N ILE A 141 18.45 15.44 1.09
CA ILE A 141 18.41 16.20 2.34
C ILE A 141 18.83 17.64 2.06
N GLU A 142 17.92 18.59 2.30
CA GLU A 142 18.20 20.02 2.19
C GLU A 142 18.70 20.60 3.52
N GLN A 143 18.20 20.07 4.65
CA GLN A 143 18.59 20.51 5.99
C GLN A 143 18.46 19.36 6.99
N VAL A 144 19.41 19.25 7.91
CA VAL A 144 19.34 18.31 9.05
C VAL A 144 18.91 19.08 10.30
N LEU A 145 17.83 18.64 10.92
CA LEU A 145 17.27 19.23 12.14
C LEU A 145 17.71 18.46 13.39
N ARG A 146 17.88 17.13 13.27
CA ARG A 146 18.38 16.24 14.32
C ARG A 146 18.96 14.96 13.71
N GLY A 147 19.99 14.39 14.32
CA GLY A 147 20.62 13.13 13.88
C GLY A 147 21.86 13.38 13.02
N ALA A 148 22.50 12.29 12.59
CA ALA A 148 23.74 12.34 11.80
C ALA A 148 23.47 12.03 10.32
N SER A 149 23.53 13.05 9.47
CA SER A 149 23.46 12.94 8.02
C SER A 149 24.07 14.20 7.39
N ALA A 150 24.35 14.17 6.08
CA ALA A 150 24.91 15.31 5.37
C ALA A 150 23.84 16.03 4.53
N VAL A 151 23.91 17.36 4.47
CA VAL A 151 23.15 18.13 3.47
C VAL A 151 23.62 17.73 2.07
N GLY A 152 22.67 17.56 1.14
CA GLY A 152 22.91 17.04 -0.20
C GLY A 152 22.95 15.51 -0.28
N GLN A 153 22.97 14.79 0.84
CA GLN A 153 22.89 13.33 0.85
C GLN A 153 21.52 12.87 0.32
N GLN A 154 21.53 11.86 -0.54
CA GLN A 154 20.33 11.17 -0.97
C GLN A 154 20.05 9.97 -0.05
N ILE A 155 18.81 9.83 0.39
CA ILE A 155 18.31 8.70 1.18
C ILE A 155 17.12 8.05 0.48
N THR A 156 16.87 6.78 0.79
CA THR A 156 15.69 6.05 0.29
C THR A 156 14.63 6.00 1.38
N LEU A 157 13.50 6.67 1.15
CA LEU A 157 12.34 6.63 2.03
C LEU A 157 11.35 5.57 1.55
N VAL A 158 10.94 4.69 2.46
CA VAL A 158 10.03 3.59 2.18
C VAL A 158 8.66 3.91 2.77
N GLN A 159 7.65 4.02 1.90
CA GLN A 159 6.26 4.29 2.29
C GLN A 159 5.38 3.09 1.89
N PRO A 160 4.58 2.54 2.82
CA PRO A 160 3.55 1.57 2.48
C PRO A 160 2.51 2.16 1.52
N GLY A 161 2.04 1.34 0.58
CA GLY A 161 1.14 1.76 -0.50
C GLY A 161 1.88 2.14 -1.78
N GLY A 162 1.14 2.69 -2.74
CA GLY A 162 1.64 3.05 -4.06
C GLY A 162 0.60 2.93 -5.16
N VAL A 163 1.07 3.05 -6.41
CA VAL A 163 0.25 2.86 -7.60
C VAL A 163 0.77 1.64 -8.35
N LEU A 164 -0.04 0.58 -8.41
CA LEU A 164 0.26 -0.59 -9.22
C LEU A 164 -0.39 -0.40 -10.58
N SER A 165 0.40 -0.43 -11.67
CA SER A 165 -0.12 -0.46 -13.03
C SER A 165 0.26 -1.78 -13.69
N ALA A 166 -0.74 -2.55 -14.12
CA ALA A 166 -0.53 -3.85 -14.77
C ALA A 166 -1.37 -3.94 -16.05
N ALA A 167 -0.73 -4.30 -17.17
CA ALA A 167 -1.44 -4.57 -18.41
C ALA A 167 -2.36 -5.78 -18.23
N ILE A 168 -3.63 -5.66 -18.64
CA ILE A 168 -4.61 -6.76 -18.53
C ILE A 168 -4.22 -7.93 -19.44
N PHE A 169 -3.60 -7.62 -20.58
CA PHE A 169 -3.00 -8.56 -21.53
C PHE A 169 -1.86 -7.85 -22.28
N PRO A 170 -0.92 -8.59 -22.92
CA PRO A 170 0.19 -7.98 -23.66
C PRO A 170 -0.29 -6.99 -24.74
N GLY A 171 0.17 -5.73 -24.67
CA GLY A 171 -0.25 -4.65 -25.58
C GLY A 171 -1.63 -4.05 -25.29
N GLY A 172 -2.33 -4.51 -24.25
CA GLY A 172 -3.64 -4.01 -23.84
C GLY A 172 -3.59 -2.79 -22.91
N PRO A 173 -4.77 -2.27 -22.51
CA PRO A 173 -4.85 -1.21 -21.52
C PRO A 173 -4.28 -1.66 -20.17
N ALA A 174 -3.66 -0.72 -19.46
CA ALA A 174 -3.14 -0.95 -18.12
C ALA A 174 -4.22 -0.69 -17.06
N LEU A 175 -4.43 -1.67 -16.20
CA LEU A 175 -5.19 -1.51 -14.99
C LEU A 175 -4.32 -0.80 -13.94
N THR A 176 -4.70 0.41 -13.57
CA THR A 176 -4.01 1.18 -12.54
C THR A 176 -4.81 1.12 -11.25
N ARG A 177 -4.16 0.70 -10.16
CA ARG A 177 -4.74 0.58 -8.83
C ARG A 177 -3.89 1.30 -7.82
N THR A 178 -4.48 2.27 -7.14
CA THR A 178 -3.84 2.99 -6.05
C THR A 178 -4.19 2.30 -4.72
N VAL A 179 -3.15 1.96 -3.95
CA VAL A 179 -3.29 1.47 -2.58
C VAL A 179 -2.71 2.54 -1.66
N GLN A 180 -3.54 3.18 -0.86
CA GLN A 180 -3.11 4.11 0.17
C GLN A 180 -3.35 3.50 1.54
N VAL A 181 -2.38 3.62 2.43
CA VAL A 181 -2.45 3.14 3.80
C VAL A 181 -2.68 4.34 4.71
N GLU A 182 -3.65 4.23 5.63
CA GLU A 182 -3.82 5.13 6.79
C GLU A 182 -3.93 6.63 6.45
N ALA A 183 -4.62 6.96 5.35
CA ALA A 183 -4.76 8.33 4.87
C ALA A 183 -3.41 9.06 4.70
N ASP A 184 -2.33 8.32 4.45
CA ASP A 184 -1.01 8.87 4.17
C ASP A 184 -0.85 9.10 2.66
N PRO A 185 -0.93 10.36 2.17
CA PRO A 185 -0.87 10.63 0.73
C PRO A 185 0.45 10.16 0.12
N LEU A 186 0.47 9.79 -1.16
CA LEU A 186 1.74 9.54 -1.84
C LEU A 186 2.53 10.85 -1.97
N MET A 187 3.85 10.76 -1.86
CA MET A 187 4.71 11.93 -2.09
C MET A 187 4.76 12.26 -3.58
N ARG A 188 5.05 13.52 -3.87
CA ARG A 188 5.16 14.02 -5.24
C ARG A 188 6.61 14.35 -5.54
N ALA A 189 7.04 14.08 -6.77
CA ALA A 189 8.33 14.56 -7.25
C ALA A 189 8.45 16.08 -7.05
N ASN A 190 9.66 16.53 -6.71
CA ASN A 190 10.04 17.91 -6.45
C ASN A 190 9.39 18.61 -5.25
N ALA A 191 8.48 17.94 -4.52
CA ALA A 191 7.88 18.47 -3.31
C ALA A 191 8.86 18.38 -2.12
N ARG A 192 8.71 19.33 -1.20
CA ARG A 192 9.53 19.46 0.01
C ARG A 192 8.72 19.05 1.22
N TYR A 193 9.37 18.36 2.15
CA TYR A 193 8.74 17.91 3.38
C TYR A 193 9.70 18.02 4.55
N VAL A 194 9.15 18.16 5.75
CA VAL A 194 9.83 17.78 6.98
C VAL A 194 9.52 16.30 7.22
N PHE A 195 10.56 15.52 7.50
CA PHE A 195 10.47 14.10 7.79
C PHE A 195 11.00 13.77 9.19
N PHE A 196 10.21 13.01 9.94
CA PHE A 196 10.60 12.33 11.17
C PHE A 196 10.88 10.87 10.85
N LEU A 197 12.15 10.49 10.88
CA LEU A 197 12.63 9.25 10.27
C LEU A 197 13.20 8.29 11.31
N ARG A 198 12.86 7.02 11.16
CA ARG A 198 13.50 5.90 11.84
C ARG A 198 14.27 5.06 10.84
N ARG A 199 15.47 4.64 11.23
CA ARG A 199 16.35 3.85 10.37
C ARG A 199 15.76 2.46 10.13
N GLY A 200 15.74 2.06 8.87
CA GLY A 200 15.35 0.73 8.43
C GLY A 200 16.55 -0.17 8.17
N GLU A 201 16.26 -1.35 7.61
CA GLU A 201 17.28 -2.26 7.09
C GLU A 201 17.88 -1.72 5.78
N ALA A 202 19.08 -2.20 5.42
CA ALA A 202 19.75 -1.89 4.16
C ALA A 202 19.90 -0.38 3.83
N GLY A 203 19.95 0.48 4.86
CA GLY A 203 20.10 1.94 4.68
C GLY A 203 18.82 2.66 4.24
N THR A 204 17.67 2.00 4.31
CA THR A 204 16.37 2.63 4.08
C THR A 204 15.90 3.41 5.32
N TRP A 205 14.91 4.26 5.12
CA TRP A 205 14.28 5.05 6.18
C TRP A 205 12.76 4.91 6.12
N TYR A 206 12.12 4.93 7.29
CA TYR A 206 10.67 4.92 7.43
C TYR A 206 10.20 6.18 8.17
N VAL A 207 9.02 6.68 7.81
CA VAL A 207 8.41 7.80 8.52
C VAL A 207 7.80 7.32 9.84
N VAL A 208 8.20 7.96 10.95
CA VAL A 208 7.68 7.67 12.29
C VAL A 208 6.22 8.11 12.39
N GLY A 209 5.31 7.18 12.69
CA GLY A 209 3.89 7.51 12.82
C GLY A 209 3.16 7.78 11.49
N GLY A 210 3.74 7.38 10.35
CA GLY A 210 3.13 7.54 9.03
C GLY A 210 2.89 9.02 8.70
N SER A 211 1.64 9.37 8.37
CA SER A 211 1.26 10.76 8.04
C SER A 211 1.48 11.77 9.18
N GLN A 212 1.58 11.31 10.44
CA GLN A 212 1.87 12.17 11.60
C GLN A 212 3.33 12.64 11.64
N GLY A 213 4.26 11.86 11.07
CA GLY A 213 5.69 12.17 11.02
C GLY A 213 6.13 12.91 9.76
N ARG A 214 5.18 13.44 8.99
CA ARG A 214 5.46 14.12 7.73
C ARG A 214 4.65 15.40 7.62
N MET A 215 5.32 16.47 7.24
CA MET A 215 4.71 17.77 6.99
C MET A 215 5.15 18.26 5.62
N SER A 216 4.24 18.72 4.78
CA SER A 216 4.61 19.38 3.52
C SER A 216 5.13 20.79 3.80
N ILE A 217 5.97 21.29 2.89
CA ILE A 217 6.47 22.67 2.93
C ILE A 217 5.97 23.37 1.68
N ASP A 218 5.25 24.48 1.86
CA ASP A 218 4.71 25.26 0.76
C ASP A 218 5.78 26.17 0.10
N ALA A 219 5.38 26.91 -0.93
CA ALA A 219 6.25 27.86 -1.63
C ALA A 219 6.66 29.08 -0.78
N ARG A 220 5.98 29.33 0.34
CA ARG A 220 6.27 30.41 1.29
C ARG A 220 7.13 29.94 2.46
N ASN A 221 7.63 28.69 2.42
CA ASN A 221 8.34 28.03 3.51
C ASN A 221 7.50 27.86 4.79
N ASN A 222 6.19 27.67 4.68
CA ASN A 222 5.35 27.27 5.80
C ASN A 222 5.19 25.75 5.83
N VAL A 223 5.11 25.18 7.04
CA VAL A 223 4.92 23.75 7.25
C VAL A 223 3.43 23.41 7.41
N HIS A 224 3.00 22.30 6.83
CA HIS A 224 1.63 21.83 6.89
C HIS A 224 1.60 20.33 7.22
N PRO A 225 1.06 19.91 8.37
CA PRO A 225 0.86 18.50 8.69
C PRO A 225 0.05 17.79 7.59
N LEU A 226 0.50 16.62 7.16
CA LEU A 226 -0.30 15.83 6.22
C LEU A 226 -1.56 15.26 6.86
N ASN A 227 -1.51 15.04 8.18
CA ASN A 227 -2.67 14.78 9.01
C ASN A 227 -2.92 15.98 9.94
N PRO A 228 -3.85 16.89 9.60
CA PRO A 228 -4.18 18.05 10.42
C PRO A 228 -4.72 17.70 11.81
N SER A 229 -5.20 16.46 12.01
CA SER A 229 -5.69 15.97 13.31
C SER A 229 -4.60 15.35 14.19
N ALA A 230 -3.36 15.25 13.70
CA ALA A 230 -2.26 14.62 14.44
C ALA A 230 -1.84 15.47 15.65
N PRO A 231 -1.97 14.95 16.90
CA PRO A 231 -1.65 15.74 18.10
C PRO A 231 -0.22 16.29 18.11
N ALA A 232 0.74 15.51 17.61
CA ALA A 232 2.15 15.91 17.58
C ALA A 232 2.47 17.16 16.73
N THR A 233 1.72 17.39 15.64
CA THR A 233 2.10 18.38 14.62
C THR A 233 1.04 19.43 14.31
N HIS A 234 -0.23 19.21 14.69
CA HIS A 234 -1.33 20.13 14.35
C HIS A 234 -1.11 21.57 14.82
N ALA A 235 -0.46 21.77 15.96
CA ALA A 235 -0.18 23.10 16.51
C ALA A 235 0.80 23.95 15.67
N TYR A 236 1.43 23.34 14.65
CA TYR A 236 2.40 23.99 13.76
C TYR A 236 1.87 24.17 12.33
N ASP A 237 0.58 23.93 12.08
CA ASP A 237 0.01 24.14 10.74
C ASP A 237 0.06 25.62 10.33
N GLY A 238 0.78 25.92 9.25
CA GLY A 238 1.00 27.27 8.75
C GLY A 238 2.15 28.03 9.42
N ASP A 239 2.85 27.43 10.40
CA ASP A 239 4.05 28.03 10.97
C ASP A 239 5.17 28.11 9.92
N SER A 240 6.03 29.13 10.02
CA SER A 240 7.22 29.18 9.19
C SER A 240 8.17 28.04 9.51
N LEU A 241 8.90 27.56 8.49
CA LEU A 241 9.88 26.49 8.65
C LEU A 241 10.92 26.84 9.71
N GLU A 242 11.40 28.08 9.76
CA GLU A 242 12.37 28.54 10.76
C GLU A 242 11.83 28.42 12.20
N ARG A 243 10.57 28.82 12.43
CA ARG A 243 9.91 28.69 13.72
C ARG A 243 9.76 27.22 14.12
N PHE A 244 9.37 26.37 13.17
CA PHE A 244 9.26 24.94 13.39
C PHE A 244 10.62 24.29 13.71
N VAL A 245 11.67 24.63 12.96
CA VAL A 245 13.04 24.16 13.20
C VAL A 245 13.51 24.54 14.60
N SER A 246 13.22 25.77 15.04
CA SER A 246 13.53 26.23 16.39
C SER A 246 12.77 25.44 17.46
N ALA A 247 11.54 25.00 17.18
CA ALA A 247 10.78 24.13 18.09
C ALA A 247 11.40 22.73 18.21
N VAL A 248 11.81 22.12 17.09
CA VAL A 248 12.49 20.81 17.08
C VAL A 248 13.84 20.88 17.81
N ALA A 249 14.62 21.94 17.59
CA ALA A 249 15.93 22.13 18.21
C ALA A 249 15.89 22.25 19.74
N ARG A 250 14.75 22.68 20.32
CA ARG A 250 14.58 22.76 21.79
C ARG A 250 14.30 21.42 22.47
N ILE A 251 14.02 20.36 21.70
CA ILE A 251 13.65 19.04 22.20
C ILE A 251 14.86 18.10 22.22
N GLY A 252 15.80 18.26 21.28
CA GLY A 252 16.99 17.44 21.11
C GLY A 252 18.14 17.90 22.00
#